data_AF-A0A0N4YMZ0-F1
#
_entry.id   AF-A0A0N4YMZ0-F1
#
_cell.length_a   1.000
_cell.length_b   1.000
_cell.length_c   1.000
_cell.angle_alpha   90.00
_cell.angle_beta   90.00
_cell.angle_gamma   90.00
#
_symmetry.space_group_name_H-M   'P 1'
#
loop_
_entity.id
_entity.type
_entity.pdbx_description
1 polymer ?
#
loop_
_entity_poly.entity_id
_entity_poly.type
_entity_poly.pdbx_seq_one_letter_code
_entity_poly.pdbx_strand_id
1 'polypeptide(L)'
;MFRHLFFLVALTDILEVRSGYNTDNLHRAAKKYEFQEAAPEATCFSVVFNHAKFLHKSVDFSAKNKEERDRWVSVLSYLISEIKKQRAYFNEKNWILMKFHEADTNKSGTLSFREVWPLLKKMNLQINEDYAKAMFKEAEEQSTRDGVLDEKEFITFFERLTDRPELNHVLRMASGEGVEGVTVNELHNIFHVLHISFQFENVDIKKAESILDTFEQTLQEKAKEKLMGIIGKFSDNFSRCSLRRLLQSRWGSVIGEGRESIWQDMDQPLPHYYCNSSHNTYLAGLQLKGEATIEGYIYALKKGARLLELDLFDGEHGEPVITHKRTLIEPITLRNALEAIKRCAFESTPYPVILTIENHVGLVQQRVMVDVFREVLGDLLYVSPPNSAKEPMPSPNALKNKVLLRGKQGGGVSDADDDDDEANSKKKGATHHAAVDPEFSRLISVPSVKLSHNIYADVKTR
;
A
#
# COMPACT_ATOMS: atom_id res chain seq x y z
N MET A 1 -28.71 -17.88 11.94
CA MET A 1 -27.40 -17.92 12.63
C MET A 1 -26.58 -16.73 12.12
N PHE A 2 -26.71 -15.57 12.77
CA PHE A 2 -26.02 -14.34 12.34
C PHE A 2 -24.52 -14.50 12.60
N ARG A 3 -23.72 -14.64 11.55
CA ARG A 3 -22.26 -14.47 11.62
C ARG A 3 -22.00 -12.98 11.87
N HIS A 4 -21.91 -12.58 13.14
CA HIS A 4 -21.22 -11.33 13.46
C HIS A 4 -19.77 -11.50 12.99
N LEU A 5 -19.42 -10.83 11.88
CA LEU A 5 -18.02 -10.64 11.51
C LEU A 5 -17.39 -9.78 12.60
N PHE A 6 -16.75 -10.41 13.58
CA PHE A 6 -15.92 -9.70 14.54
C PHE A 6 -14.70 -9.15 13.81
N PHE A 7 -14.62 -7.82 13.72
CA PHE A 7 -13.40 -7.16 13.28
C PHE A 7 -12.43 -7.10 14.46
N LEU A 8 -11.42 -7.97 14.44
CA LEU A 8 -10.38 -8.05 15.47
C LEU A 8 -9.15 -7.29 15.01
N VAL A 9 -8.74 -6.30 15.79
CA VAL A 9 -7.44 -5.61 15.64
C VAL A 9 -6.57 -6.05 16.80
N ALA A 10 -5.45 -6.69 16.50
CA ALA A 10 -4.48 -7.00 17.54
C ALA A 10 -3.91 -5.68 18.09
N LEU A 11 -3.85 -5.53 19.41
CA LEU A 11 -3.31 -4.32 20.04
C LEU A 11 -1.87 -4.02 19.59
N THR A 12 -1.11 -5.06 19.22
CA THR A 12 0.22 -4.94 18.64
C THR A 12 0.23 -4.18 17.32
N ASP A 13 -0.82 -4.28 16.51
CA ASP A 13 -0.83 -3.69 15.17
C ASP A 13 -1.30 -2.24 15.19
N ILE A 14 -1.76 -1.73 16.34
CA ILE A 14 -2.19 -0.35 16.51
C ILE A 14 -0.97 0.58 16.58
N LEU A 15 -0.99 1.61 15.73
CA LEU A 15 0.07 2.60 15.58
C LEU A 15 -0.20 3.82 16.46
N GLU A 16 -1.42 4.33 16.43
CA GLU A 16 -1.81 5.55 17.14
C GLU A 16 -3.34 5.69 17.25
N VAL A 17 -3.76 6.60 18.13
CA VAL A 17 -5.16 7.05 18.24
C VAL A 17 -5.21 8.54 17.99
N ARG A 18 -6.16 8.97 17.15
CA ARG A 18 -6.40 10.39 16.84
C ARG A 18 -7.77 10.80 17.39
N SER A 19 -7.85 11.99 17.98
CA SER A 19 -9.12 12.56 18.44
C SER A 19 -9.73 13.46 17.35
N GLY A 20 -11.05 13.63 17.38
CA GLY A 20 -11.76 14.49 16.42
C GLY A 20 -11.75 13.92 14.99
N TYR A 21 -11.82 14.82 14.00
CA TYR A 21 -11.92 14.44 12.58
C TYR A 21 -10.56 14.32 11.88
N ASN A 22 -9.54 13.87 12.61
CA ASN A 22 -8.14 13.85 12.16
C ASN A 22 -7.76 12.59 11.35
N THR A 23 -8.74 11.88 10.78
CA THR A 23 -8.56 10.80 9.81
C THR A 23 -9.32 11.11 8.53
N ASP A 24 -8.85 10.59 7.39
CA ASP A 24 -9.43 10.90 6.07
C ASP A 24 -10.92 10.55 5.97
N ASN A 25 -11.37 9.50 6.68
CA ASN A 25 -12.76 9.08 6.71
C ASN A 25 -13.64 10.06 7.49
N LEU A 26 -13.26 10.40 8.74
CA LEU A 26 -14.01 11.33 9.56
C LEU A 26 -13.94 12.76 9.02
N HIS A 27 -12.78 13.18 8.50
CA HIS A 27 -12.62 14.47 7.84
C HIS A 27 -13.55 14.62 6.63
N ARG A 28 -13.74 13.53 5.87
CA ARG A 28 -14.67 13.48 4.73
C ARG A 28 -16.12 13.46 5.17
N ALA A 29 -16.47 12.70 6.21
CA ALA A 29 -17.82 12.61 6.75
C ALA A 29 -18.28 13.93 7.40
N ALA A 30 -17.36 14.60 8.11
CA ALA A 30 -17.59 15.89 8.77
C ALA A 30 -17.90 17.03 7.80
N LYS A 31 -17.76 16.87 6.48
CA LYS A 31 -18.20 17.88 5.50
C LYS A 31 -19.72 18.02 5.44
N LYS A 32 -20.47 17.06 5.98
CA LYS A 32 -21.94 17.09 6.04
C LYS A 32 -22.40 17.59 7.40
N TYR A 33 -23.26 18.61 7.39
CA TYR A 33 -23.83 19.18 8.62
C TYR A 33 -24.61 18.13 9.44
N GLU A 34 -25.42 17.30 8.77
CA GLU A 34 -26.16 16.20 9.40
C GLU A 34 -25.25 15.21 10.15
N PHE A 35 -24.03 15.00 9.65
CA PHE A 35 -23.05 14.14 10.32
C PHE A 35 -22.43 14.84 11.55
N GLN A 36 -22.16 16.14 11.46
CA GLN A 36 -21.67 16.90 12.61
C GLN A 36 -22.71 16.97 13.74
N GLU A 37 -24.00 16.98 13.39
CA GLU A 37 -25.10 16.94 14.36
C GLU A 37 -25.23 15.56 15.01
N ALA A 38 -25.11 14.49 14.23
CA ALA A 38 -25.20 13.11 14.73
C ALA A 38 -23.92 12.63 15.46
N ALA A 39 -22.75 13.12 15.06
CA ALA A 39 -21.44 12.74 15.59
C ALA A 39 -20.52 13.98 15.69
N PRO A 40 -20.70 14.80 16.73
CA PRO A 40 -19.89 16.00 16.95
C PRO A 40 -18.40 15.68 17.08
N GLU A 41 -17.53 16.60 16.64
CA GLU A 41 -16.07 16.39 16.68
C GLU A 41 -15.57 16.01 18.08
N ALA A 42 -16.20 16.60 19.11
CA ALA A 42 -15.86 16.35 20.49
C ALA A 42 -16.09 14.89 20.94
N THR A 43 -16.95 14.12 20.27
CA THR A 43 -17.25 12.72 20.61
C THR A 43 -16.54 11.71 19.71
N CYS A 44 -15.87 12.16 18.64
CA CYS A 44 -15.21 11.28 17.68
C CYS A 44 -13.75 11.00 18.01
N PHE A 45 -13.31 9.78 17.68
CA PHE A 45 -11.90 9.38 17.70
C PHE A 45 -11.66 8.21 16.74
N SER A 46 -10.42 7.98 16.36
CA SER A 46 -10.04 6.92 15.43
C SER A 46 -8.80 6.17 15.86
N VAL A 47 -8.76 4.88 15.58
CA VAL A 47 -7.64 3.98 15.87
C VAL A 47 -6.96 3.60 14.55
N VAL A 48 -5.68 3.95 14.41
CA VAL A 48 -4.88 3.66 13.21
C VAL A 48 -4.02 2.42 13.46
N PHE A 49 -4.00 1.46 12.53
CA PHE A 49 -3.31 0.17 12.68
C PHE A 49 -2.73 -0.34 11.36
N ASN A 50 -1.69 -1.18 11.45
CA ASN A 50 -1.08 -1.86 10.32
C ASN A 50 -2.06 -2.86 9.70
N HIS A 51 -2.22 -2.82 8.38
CA HIS A 51 -3.13 -3.71 7.65
C HIS A 51 -2.42 -4.41 6.49
N ALA A 52 -2.50 -5.74 6.45
CA ALA A 52 -1.77 -6.60 5.51
C ALA A 52 -1.89 -6.22 4.01
N LYS A 53 -3.00 -5.60 3.60
CA LYS A 53 -3.22 -5.17 2.20
C LYS A 53 -3.01 -3.68 1.92
N PHE A 54 -3.06 -2.81 2.93
CA PHE A 54 -3.15 -1.36 2.72
C PHE A 54 -2.07 -0.57 3.46
N LEU A 55 -1.07 -1.27 4.02
CA LEU A 55 -0.05 -0.74 4.93
C LEU A 55 -0.65 -0.23 6.24
N HIS A 56 -1.51 0.80 6.18
CA HIS A 56 -2.22 1.41 7.30
C HIS A 56 -3.74 1.48 7.06
N LYS A 57 -4.54 1.28 8.10
CA LYS A 57 -5.99 1.55 8.08
C LYS A 57 -6.40 2.25 9.37
N SER A 58 -7.53 2.95 9.32
CA SER A 58 -8.21 3.50 10.51
C SER A 58 -9.56 2.84 10.74
N VAL A 59 -9.92 2.65 12.01
CA VAL A 59 -11.31 2.44 12.45
C VAL A 59 -11.77 3.69 13.17
N ASP A 60 -12.92 4.21 12.78
CA ASP A 60 -13.47 5.47 13.29
C ASP A 60 -14.65 5.20 14.25
N PHE A 61 -14.70 5.91 15.36
CA PHE A 61 -15.68 5.74 16.43
C PHE A 61 -16.33 7.08 16.82
N SER A 62 -17.59 7.03 17.25
CA SER A 62 -18.28 8.13 17.94
C SER A 62 -18.75 7.63 19.31
N ALA A 63 -18.24 8.23 20.38
CA ALA A 63 -18.65 7.93 21.74
C ALA A 63 -19.97 8.64 22.11
N LYS A 64 -20.60 8.26 23.22
CA LYS A 64 -21.87 8.88 23.64
C LYS A 64 -21.67 10.32 24.10
N ASN A 65 -20.51 10.64 24.66
CA ASN A 65 -20.15 11.98 25.12
C ASN A 65 -18.63 12.18 25.08
N LYS A 66 -18.21 13.43 25.28
CA LYS A 66 -16.80 13.83 25.26
C LYS A 66 -15.96 13.10 26.30
N GLU A 67 -16.51 12.88 27.49
CA GLU A 67 -15.80 12.23 28.61
C GLU A 67 -15.48 10.76 28.30
N GLU A 68 -16.42 10.03 27.70
CA GLU A 68 -16.22 8.64 27.28
C GLU A 68 -15.20 8.55 26.15
N ARG A 69 -15.25 9.48 25.18
CA ARG A 69 -14.21 9.60 24.13
C ARG A 69 -12.84 9.83 24.76
N ASP A 70 -12.71 10.77 25.68
CA ASP A 70 -11.43 11.12 26.32
C ASP A 70 -10.87 9.93 27.12
N ARG A 71 -11.74 9.16 27.81
CA ARG A 71 -11.34 7.90 28.47
C ARG A 71 -10.82 6.87 27.47
N TRP A 72 -11.51 6.64 26.36
CA TRP A 72 -11.07 5.69 25.33
C TRP A 72 -9.73 6.09 24.71
N VAL A 73 -9.59 7.37 24.32
CA VAL A 73 -8.34 7.89 23.77
C VAL A 73 -7.22 7.77 24.79
N SER A 74 -7.46 8.09 26.06
CA SER A 74 -6.46 7.97 27.13
C SER A 74 -6.02 6.52 27.36
N VAL A 75 -6.96 5.59 27.50
CA VAL A 75 -6.67 4.16 27.72
C VAL A 75 -5.94 3.54 26.54
N LEU A 76 -6.42 3.79 25.30
CA LEU A 76 -5.78 3.25 24.11
C LEU A 76 -4.41 3.87 23.87
N SER A 77 -4.24 5.17 24.10
CA SER A 77 -2.94 5.82 24.01
C SER A 77 -1.97 5.27 25.06
N TYR A 78 -2.46 5.02 26.28
CA TYR A 78 -1.69 4.37 27.33
C TYR A 78 -1.28 2.95 26.92
N LEU A 79 -2.21 2.12 26.45
CA LEU A 79 -1.94 0.76 25.99
C LEU A 79 -0.97 0.74 24.81
N ILE A 80 -1.12 1.63 23.83
CA ILE A 80 -0.17 1.78 22.72
C ILE A 80 1.18 2.20 23.26
N SER A 81 1.25 3.13 24.21
CA SER A 81 2.51 3.52 24.83
C SER A 81 3.16 2.34 25.55
N GLU A 82 2.37 1.51 26.23
CA GLU A 82 2.86 0.35 26.97
C GLU A 82 3.28 -0.79 26.04
N ILE A 83 2.59 -0.98 24.92
CA ILE A 83 2.95 -1.94 23.88
C ILE A 83 4.15 -1.45 23.08
N LYS A 84 4.27 -0.15 22.80
CA LYS A 84 5.46 0.44 22.18
C LYS A 84 6.66 0.32 23.11
N LYS A 85 6.48 0.54 24.42
CA LYS A 85 7.47 0.17 25.44
C LYS A 85 7.78 -1.32 25.36
N GLN A 86 6.80 -2.22 25.40
CA GLN A 86 7.05 -3.67 25.31
C GLN A 86 7.71 -4.12 23.99
N ARG A 87 7.44 -3.47 22.85
CA ARG A 87 8.11 -3.72 21.56
C ARG A 87 9.53 -3.16 21.55
N ALA A 88 9.75 -2.01 22.19
CA ALA A 88 11.10 -1.54 22.50
C ALA A 88 11.82 -2.56 23.42
N TYR A 89 11.15 -3.08 24.44
CA TYR A 89 11.59 -4.13 25.35
C TYR A 89 11.32 -5.57 24.85
N PHE A 90 11.30 -5.82 23.53
CA PHE A 90 11.07 -7.17 23.00
C PHE A 90 12.25 -8.10 23.36
N ASN A 91 12.10 -8.85 24.43
CA ASN A 91 13.09 -9.82 24.85
C ASN A 91 12.93 -11.08 23.98
N GLU A 92 13.79 -11.19 22.97
CA GLU A 92 13.80 -12.29 22.00
C GLU A 92 13.86 -13.65 22.71
N LYS A 93 14.66 -13.77 23.77
CA LYS A 93 14.75 -14.98 24.59
C LYS A 93 13.42 -15.33 25.24
N ASN A 94 12.71 -14.36 25.81
CA ASN A 94 11.38 -14.59 26.40
C ASN A 94 10.34 -14.96 25.34
N TRP A 95 10.43 -14.38 24.15
CA TRP A 95 9.55 -14.75 23.04
C TRP A 95 9.83 -16.17 22.52
N ILE A 96 11.10 -16.56 22.39
CA ILE A 96 11.51 -17.93 22.05
C ILE A 96 10.99 -18.90 23.12
N LEU A 97 11.13 -18.57 24.42
CA LEU A 97 10.58 -19.37 25.51
C LEU A 97 9.06 -19.48 25.46
N MET A 98 8.35 -18.40 25.14
CA MET A 98 6.90 -18.45 24.94
C MET A 98 6.54 -19.39 23.78
N LYS A 99 7.31 -19.37 22.68
CA LYS A 99 7.14 -20.30 21.56
C LYS A 99 7.48 -21.74 21.93
N PHE A 100 8.46 -21.94 22.80
CA PHE A 100 8.74 -23.26 23.36
C PHE A 100 7.51 -23.81 24.09
N HIS A 101 6.93 -23.04 25.01
CA HIS A 101 5.73 -23.45 25.74
C HIS A 101 4.48 -23.61 24.87
N GLU A 102 4.34 -22.81 23.80
CA GLU A 102 3.27 -22.99 22.81
C GLU A 102 3.41 -24.31 22.03
N ALA A 103 4.64 -24.76 21.77
CA ALA A 103 4.93 -25.98 21.03
C ALA A 103 4.94 -27.25 21.91
N ASP A 104 5.14 -27.10 23.23
CA ASP A 104 5.10 -28.18 24.22
C ASP A 104 3.65 -28.61 24.52
N THR A 105 2.99 -29.15 23.50
CA THR A 105 1.57 -29.55 23.56
C THR A 105 1.30 -30.67 24.55
N ASN A 106 2.31 -31.51 24.79
CA ASN A 106 2.24 -32.62 25.73
C ASN A 106 2.65 -32.22 27.17
N LYS A 107 3.09 -30.97 27.38
CA LYS A 107 3.56 -30.41 28.66
C LYS A 107 4.68 -31.24 29.29
N SER A 108 5.53 -31.83 28.47
CA SER A 108 6.66 -32.63 28.93
C SER A 108 7.82 -31.79 29.47
N GLY A 109 7.81 -30.47 29.22
CA GLY A 109 8.93 -29.58 29.50
C GLY A 109 10.11 -29.76 28.55
N THR A 110 9.90 -30.45 27.43
CA THR A 110 10.89 -30.75 26.39
C THR A 110 10.22 -30.75 25.02
N LEU A 111 10.96 -30.45 23.95
CA LEU A 111 10.42 -30.47 22.58
C LEU A 111 11.08 -31.55 21.75
N SER A 112 10.26 -32.42 21.18
CA SER A 112 10.70 -33.34 20.12
C SER A 112 10.75 -32.64 18.76
N PHE A 113 11.51 -33.17 17.80
CA PHE A 113 11.54 -32.62 16.43
C PHE A 113 10.14 -32.57 15.78
N ARG A 114 9.25 -33.51 16.15
CA ARG A 114 7.86 -33.54 15.67
C ARG A 114 7.04 -32.33 16.14
N GLU A 115 7.40 -31.70 17.25
CA GLU A 115 6.77 -30.48 17.78
C GLU A 115 7.46 -29.21 17.27
N VAL A 116 8.79 -29.25 17.14
CA VAL A 116 9.58 -28.13 16.59
C VAL A 116 9.25 -27.87 15.12
N TRP A 117 9.09 -28.92 14.29
CA TRP A 117 8.91 -28.75 12.85
C TRP A 117 7.62 -27.98 12.45
N PRO A 118 6.44 -28.29 13.02
CA PRO A 118 5.24 -27.47 12.83
C PRO A 118 5.40 -26.03 13.32
N LEU A 119 6.12 -25.82 14.43
CA LEU A 119 6.39 -24.48 14.95
C LEU A 119 7.22 -23.66 13.95
N LEU A 120 8.31 -24.21 13.41
CA LEU A 120 9.16 -23.50 12.42
C LEU A 120 8.38 -23.12 11.16
N LYS A 121 7.49 -24.02 10.68
CA LYS A 121 6.57 -23.72 9.58
C LYS A 121 5.57 -22.61 9.93
N LYS A 122 5.00 -22.64 11.14
CA LYS A 122 4.09 -21.60 11.65
C LYS A 122 4.79 -20.24 11.77
N MET A 123 6.09 -20.24 12.05
CA MET A 123 6.93 -19.04 12.10
C MET A 123 7.37 -18.55 10.71
N ASN A 124 6.87 -19.17 9.63
CA ASN A 124 7.15 -18.82 8.24
C ASN A 124 8.64 -18.87 7.87
N LEU A 125 9.40 -19.78 8.49
CA LEU A 125 10.80 -20.03 8.14
C LEU A 125 10.86 -20.95 6.91
N GLN A 126 11.34 -20.41 5.78
CA GLN A 126 11.56 -21.20 4.57
C GLN A 126 12.90 -21.94 4.66
N ILE A 127 12.90 -23.05 5.39
CA ILE A 127 14.09 -23.87 5.61
C ILE A 127 13.88 -25.31 5.14
N ASN A 128 14.96 -25.94 4.72
CA ASN A 128 14.97 -27.36 4.38
C ASN A 128 14.85 -28.21 5.67
N GLU A 129 14.04 -29.28 5.62
CA GLU A 129 13.78 -30.14 6.80
C GLU A 129 15.04 -30.86 7.29
N ASP A 130 15.89 -31.32 6.38
CA ASP A 130 17.13 -32.03 6.70
C ASP A 130 18.15 -31.10 7.35
N TYR A 131 18.19 -29.84 6.91
CA TYR A 131 19.00 -28.80 7.57
C TYR A 131 18.51 -28.53 8.99
N ALA A 132 17.19 -28.37 9.19
CA ALA A 132 16.61 -28.19 10.52
C ALA A 132 16.87 -29.39 11.45
N LYS A 133 16.83 -30.62 10.93
CA LYS A 133 17.17 -31.84 11.68
C LYS A 133 18.65 -31.88 12.07
N ALA A 134 19.55 -31.50 11.17
CA ALA A 134 20.98 -31.43 11.47
C ALA A 134 21.26 -30.43 12.60
N MET A 135 20.66 -29.24 12.53
CA MET A 135 20.76 -28.22 13.56
C MET A 135 20.15 -28.66 14.90
N PHE A 136 19.02 -29.38 14.85
CA PHE A 136 18.37 -29.93 16.05
C PHE A 136 19.29 -30.93 16.75
N LYS A 137 19.89 -31.85 15.99
CA LYS A 137 20.81 -32.85 16.50
C LYS A 137 22.08 -32.23 17.10
N GLU A 138 22.60 -31.18 16.46
CA GLU A 138 23.77 -30.46 16.99
C GLU A 138 23.48 -29.73 18.31
N ALA A 139 22.25 -29.24 18.50
CA ALA A 139 21.82 -28.65 19.76
C ALA A 139 21.59 -29.71 20.86
N GLU A 140 21.10 -30.90 20.48
CA GLU A 140 20.88 -32.06 21.35
C GLU A 140 22.19 -32.66 21.89
N GLU A 141 23.27 -32.66 21.09
CA GLU A 141 24.60 -33.16 21.48
C GLU A 141 25.21 -32.44 22.70
N GLN A 142 24.57 -31.36 23.18
CA GLN A 142 24.93 -30.62 24.38
C GLN A 142 24.27 -31.15 25.66
N SER A 143 23.35 -32.12 25.60
CA SER A 143 22.73 -32.74 26.78
C SER A 143 22.88 -34.27 26.86
N THR A 144 22.26 -34.81 27.91
CA THR A 144 22.25 -36.22 28.28
C THR A 144 20.97 -36.95 27.84
N ARG A 145 20.06 -36.29 27.10
CA ARG A 145 18.75 -36.84 26.71
C ARG A 145 18.64 -36.95 25.18
N ASP A 146 18.50 -38.17 24.70
CA ASP A 146 18.34 -38.43 23.26
C ASP A 146 16.94 -38.05 22.74
N GLY A 147 16.90 -37.32 21.62
CA GLY A 147 15.73 -37.05 20.79
C GLY A 147 14.84 -35.87 21.20
N VAL A 148 15.25 -35.05 22.17
CA VAL A 148 14.46 -33.92 22.68
C VAL A 148 15.35 -32.71 23.02
N LEU A 149 14.80 -31.51 22.93
CA LEU A 149 15.45 -30.26 23.38
C LEU A 149 14.75 -29.71 24.63
N ASP A 150 15.52 -29.36 25.65
CA ASP A 150 15.05 -28.54 26.77
C ASP A 150 14.96 -27.05 26.39
N GLU A 151 14.50 -26.21 27.34
CA GLU A 151 14.35 -24.76 27.10
C GLU A 151 15.67 -24.08 26.68
N LYS A 152 16.80 -24.47 27.26
CA LYS A 152 18.10 -23.86 26.98
C LYS A 152 18.61 -24.30 25.62
N GLU A 153 18.50 -25.59 25.33
CA GLU A 153 18.90 -26.16 24.05
C GLU A 153 18.04 -25.62 22.90
N PHE A 154 16.74 -25.42 23.13
CA PHE A 154 15.86 -24.82 22.14
C PHE A 154 16.23 -23.36 21.83
N ILE A 155 16.67 -22.59 22.84
CA ILE A 155 17.20 -21.25 22.60
C ILE A 155 18.48 -21.32 21.76
N THR A 156 19.44 -22.18 22.12
CA THR A 156 20.69 -22.36 21.36
C THR A 156 20.42 -22.79 19.91
N PHE A 157 19.50 -23.74 19.73
CA PHE A 157 19.03 -24.18 18.42
C PHE A 157 18.49 -23.00 17.59
N PHE A 158 17.63 -22.18 18.18
CA PHE A 158 17.00 -21.05 17.49
C PHE A 158 18.00 -19.92 17.19
N GLU A 159 18.91 -19.62 18.12
CA GLU A 159 19.98 -18.63 17.93
C GLU A 159 20.89 -19.01 16.77
N ARG A 160 21.27 -20.29 16.66
CA ARG A 160 22.08 -20.79 15.54
C ARG A 160 21.31 -20.83 14.23
N LEU A 161 20.06 -21.28 14.26
CA LEU A 161 19.21 -21.35 13.07
C LEU A 161 18.96 -19.96 12.46
N THR A 162 18.87 -18.93 13.30
CA THR A 162 18.64 -17.54 12.89
C THR A 162 19.91 -16.70 12.85
N ASP A 163 21.08 -17.34 12.92
CA ASP A 163 22.34 -16.61 12.89
C ASP A 163 22.57 -15.97 11.51
N ARG A 164 23.11 -14.76 11.53
CA ARG A 164 23.32 -13.91 10.35
C ARG A 164 24.76 -13.41 10.35
N PRO A 165 25.74 -14.26 9.95
CA PRO A 165 27.16 -13.96 10.09
C PRO A 165 27.62 -12.73 9.31
N GLU A 166 26.89 -12.35 8.26
CA GLU A 166 27.16 -11.15 7.48
C GLU A 166 26.88 -9.86 8.27
N LEU A 167 25.97 -9.87 9.25
CA LEU A 167 25.76 -8.71 10.14
C LEU A 167 27.00 -8.45 11.00
N ASN A 168 27.74 -9.50 11.37
CA ASN A 168 28.99 -9.37 12.12
C ASN A 168 30.06 -8.68 11.28
N HIS A 169 30.12 -9.04 10.00
CA HIS A 169 31.04 -8.39 9.08
C HIS A 169 30.71 -6.90 8.92
N VAL A 170 29.42 -6.55 8.82
CA VAL A 170 28.99 -5.14 8.78
C VAL A 170 29.39 -4.39 10.04
N LEU A 171 29.18 -4.96 11.22
CA LEU A 171 29.61 -4.33 12.48
C LEU A 171 31.13 -4.11 12.54
N ARG A 172 31.92 -5.12 12.14
CA ARG A 172 33.38 -5.00 12.09
C ARG A 172 33.87 -3.95 11.09
N MET A 173 33.17 -3.80 9.95
CA MET A 173 33.52 -2.75 8.96
C MET A 173 33.16 -1.35 9.46
N ALA A 174 32.10 -1.23 10.24
CA ALA A 174 31.66 0.05 10.80
C ALA A 174 32.47 0.48 12.03
N SER A 175 33.04 -0.49 12.76
CA SER A 175 33.89 -0.24 13.91
C SER A 175 35.30 0.19 13.49
N GLY A 176 35.80 1.27 14.09
CA GLY A 176 37.20 1.69 13.95
C GLY A 176 38.21 0.69 14.52
N GLU A 177 37.78 -0.15 15.47
CA GLU A 177 38.62 -1.16 16.13
C GLU A 177 38.43 -2.58 15.55
N GLY A 178 37.54 -2.75 14.57
CA GLY A 178 37.26 -4.03 13.94
C GLY A 178 36.51 -5.01 14.86
N VAL A 179 35.83 -4.52 15.88
CA VAL A 179 35.04 -5.34 16.81
C VAL A 179 33.62 -5.58 16.29
N GLU A 180 32.94 -6.62 16.78
CA GLU A 180 31.53 -6.92 16.45
C GLU A 180 30.55 -6.01 17.22
N GLY A 181 30.83 -4.71 17.27
CA GLY A 181 30.05 -3.70 17.97
C GLY A 181 30.33 -2.31 17.41
N VAL A 182 29.41 -1.38 17.66
CA VAL A 182 29.59 0.03 17.30
C VAL A 182 29.28 0.92 18.50
N THR A 183 30.06 2.00 18.62
CA THR A 183 29.85 3.07 19.58
C THR A 183 28.73 4.02 19.12
N VAL A 184 28.21 4.86 20.02
CA VAL A 184 27.22 5.91 19.68
C VAL A 184 27.74 6.81 18.54
N ASN A 185 29.02 7.14 18.56
CA ASN A 185 29.63 8.02 17.57
C ASN A 185 29.75 7.34 16.20
N GLU A 186 30.09 6.05 16.18
CA GLU A 186 30.11 5.24 14.95
C GLU A 186 28.68 5.03 14.41
N LEU A 187 27.70 4.78 15.28
CA LEU A 187 26.29 4.68 14.87
C LEU A 187 25.79 5.98 14.27
N HIS A 188 26.11 7.13 14.89
CA HIS A 188 25.82 8.45 14.33
C HIS A 188 26.47 8.62 12.95
N ASN A 189 27.75 8.24 12.79
CA ASN A 189 28.44 8.31 11.51
C ASN A 189 27.77 7.43 10.43
N ILE A 190 27.31 6.23 10.78
CA ILE A 190 26.55 5.36 9.85
C ILE A 190 25.29 6.09 9.37
N PHE A 191 24.47 6.61 10.28
CA PHE A 191 23.25 7.33 9.91
C PHE A 191 23.55 8.62 9.14
N HIS A 192 24.65 9.30 9.44
CA HIS A 192 25.10 10.48 8.71
C HIS A 192 25.47 10.14 7.26
N VAL A 193 26.22 9.07 7.03
CA VAL A 193 26.53 8.58 5.69
C VAL A 193 25.25 8.15 4.96
N LEU A 194 24.34 7.44 5.63
CA LEU A 194 23.05 7.06 5.06
C LEU A 194 22.19 8.27 4.69
N HIS A 195 22.21 9.32 5.50
CA HIS A 195 21.52 10.58 5.21
C HIS A 195 22.08 11.24 3.95
N ILE A 196 23.41 11.37 3.85
CA ILE A 196 24.07 12.01 2.70
C ILE A 196 23.90 11.19 1.43
N SER A 197 24.12 9.87 1.50
CA SER A 197 24.15 9.00 0.31
C SER A 197 22.77 8.55 -0.14
N PHE A 198 21.82 8.38 0.78
CA PHE A 198 20.55 7.71 0.50
C PHE A 198 19.31 8.47 1.02
N GLN A 199 19.48 9.71 1.50
CA GLN A 199 18.38 10.55 2.02
C GLN A 199 17.61 9.90 3.18
N PHE A 200 18.29 9.12 4.02
CA PHE A 200 17.73 8.64 5.28
C PHE A 200 17.45 9.80 6.24
N GLU A 201 16.69 9.55 7.32
CA GLU A 201 16.48 10.57 8.34
C GLU A 201 17.81 11.02 8.94
N ASN A 202 17.98 12.32 9.15
CA ASN A 202 19.16 12.84 9.84
C ASN A 202 19.06 12.53 11.34
N VAL A 203 19.96 11.69 11.82
CA VAL A 203 20.02 11.26 13.23
C VAL A 203 21.17 11.98 13.91
N ASP A 204 20.87 12.90 14.83
CA ASP A 204 21.88 13.53 15.66
C ASP A 204 22.45 12.56 16.73
N ILE A 205 23.52 12.97 17.41
CA ILE A 205 24.22 12.13 18.40
C ILE A 205 23.29 11.73 19.56
N LYS A 206 22.42 12.64 20.05
CA LYS A 206 21.49 12.33 21.15
C LYS A 206 20.42 11.33 20.72
N LYS A 207 19.98 11.43 19.48
CA LYS A 207 19.03 10.50 18.88
C LYS A 207 19.68 9.14 18.64
N ALA A 208 20.95 9.11 18.21
CA ALA A 208 21.73 7.87 18.08
C ALA A 208 21.91 7.17 19.44
N GLU A 209 22.19 7.93 20.51
CA GLU A 209 22.24 7.41 21.89
C GLU A 209 20.89 6.82 22.31
N SER A 210 19.79 7.54 22.09
CA SER A 210 18.44 7.04 22.39
C SER A 210 18.07 5.79 21.59
N ILE A 211 18.49 5.70 20.32
CA ILE A 211 18.31 4.50 19.49
C ILE A 211 19.08 3.33 20.10
N LEU A 212 20.36 3.53 20.42
CA LEU A 212 21.21 2.50 21.02
C LEU A 212 20.61 2.00 22.35
N ASP A 213 20.24 2.91 23.25
CA ASP A 213 19.56 2.60 24.51
C ASP A 213 18.29 1.76 24.30
N THR A 214 17.46 2.14 23.32
CA THR A 214 16.20 1.45 23.02
C THR A 214 16.45 -0.02 22.65
N PHE A 215 17.50 -0.31 21.87
CA PHE A 215 17.77 -1.66 21.40
C PHE A 215 18.71 -2.45 22.35
N GLU A 216 19.52 -1.79 23.18
CA GLU A 216 20.41 -2.43 24.15
C GLU A 216 19.77 -2.73 25.51
N GLN A 217 18.90 -1.85 26.04
CA GLN A 217 18.25 -2.04 27.35
C GLN A 217 17.42 -3.34 27.44
N THR A 218 17.11 -3.96 26.30
CA THR A 218 16.43 -5.25 26.24
C THR A 218 17.27 -6.44 26.74
N LEU A 219 18.58 -6.27 26.93
CA LEU A 219 19.50 -7.33 27.37
C LEU A 219 19.82 -7.30 28.88
N GLN A 220 19.67 -6.15 29.56
CA GLN A 220 20.28 -5.94 30.89
C GLN A 220 19.41 -6.24 32.11
N GLU A 221 18.09 -6.49 31.99
CA GLU A 221 17.22 -6.66 33.18
C GLU A 221 17.54 -7.88 34.08
N LYS A 222 18.38 -8.83 33.62
CA LYS A 222 18.86 -9.97 34.45
C LYS A 222 20.21 -9.76 35.14
N ALA A 223 20.95 -8.68 34.87
CA ALA A 223 22.24 -8.43 35.55
C ALA A 223 22.07 -7.74 36.92
N LYS A 224 21.02 -8.09 37.66
CA LYS A 224 20.75 -7.59 39.02
C LYS A 224 21.44 -8.40 40.12
N GLU A 225 22.35 -9.29 39.76
CA GLU A 225 23.38 -9.78 40.69
C GLU A 225 24.68 -9.02 40.44
N LYS A 226 25.04 -8.23 41.44
CA LYS A 226 26.30 -7.51 41.59
C LYS A 226 27.49 -8.38 41.15
N LEU A 227 28.04 -8.10 39.97
CA LEU A 227 29.48 -8.31 39.74
C LEU A 227 30.15 -6.94 39.61
N MET A 228 30.63 -6.48 40.76
CA MET A 228 31.62 -5.42 40.87
C MET A 228 32.94 -5.99 40.33
N GLY A 229 33.49 -5.40 39.27
CA GLY A 229 34.87 -5.67 38.87
C GLY A 229 35.13 -5.69 37.37
N ILE A 230 35.82 -4.64 36.90
CA ILE A 230 36.67 -4.61 35.69
C ILE A 230 35.92 -4.38 34.36
N ILE A 231 35.52 -3.12 34.14
CA ILE A 231 35.97 -2.17 33.09
C ILE A 231 34.95 -1.03 33.09
N GLY A 232 35.42 0.19 33.38
CA GLY A 232 34.55 1.35 33.52
C GLY A 232 33.79 1.71 32.24
N LYS A 233 32.58 2.27 32.41
CA LYS A 233 31.63 2.73 31.38
C LYS A 233 30.99 1.59 30.56
N PHE A 234 29.97 1.00 31.16
CA PHE A 234 29.27 -0.18 30.66
C PHE A 234 28.13 0.17 29.69
N SER A 235 28.41 0.42 28.40
CA SER A 235 27.51 0.14 27.23
C SER A 235 28.13 0.53 25.86
N ASP A 236 29.40 0.24 25.61
CA ASP A 236 30.08 0.71 24.39
C ASP A 236 29.94 -0.21 23.16
N ASN A 237 29.12 -1.27 23.19
CA ASN A 237 29.02 -2.23 22.08
C ASN A 237 27.58 -2.66 21.74
N PHE A 238 27.07 -2.09 20.65
CA PHE A 238 25.82 -2.51 20.02
C PHE A 238 25.85 -3.98 19.58
N SER A 239 25.07 -4.83 20.27
CA SER A 239 25.04 -6.28 20.04
C SER A 239 24.39 -6.67 18.70
N ARG A 240 24.74 -7.85 18.18
CA ARG A 240 24.20 -8.46 16.94
C ARG A 240 22.68 -8.52 16.91
N CYS A 241 22.07 -8.86 18.05
CA CYS A 241 20.62 -8.90 18.21
C CYS A 241 20.02 -7.49 18.09
N SER A 242 20.71 -6.49 18.61
CA SER A 242 20.33 -5.07 18.53
C SER A 242 20.39 -4.57 17.09
N LEU A 243 21.41 -4.93 16.31
CA LEU A 243 21.50 -4.56 14.89
C LEU A 243 20.40 -5.19 14.06
N ARG A 244 20.16 -6.50 14.21
CA ARG A 244 19.08 -7.19 13.50
C ARG A 244 17.72 -6.54 13.76
N ARG A 245 17.44 -6.18 15.02
CA ARG A 245 16.19 -5.51 15.42
C ARG A 245 16.11 -4.07 14.91
N LEU A 246 17.21 -3.35 14.92
CA LEU A 246 17.28 -2.01 14.34
C LEU A 246 16.98 -2.04 12.83
N LEU A 247 17.55 -2.98 12.10
CA LEU A 247 17.29 -3.17 10.66
C LEU A 247 15.83 -3.55 10.35
N GLN A 248 15.16 -4.26 11.26
CA GLN A 248 13.75 -4.62 11.13
C GLN A 248 12.80 -3.52 11.63
N SER A 249 13.32 -2.51 12.32
CA SER A 249 12.55 -1.37 12.80
C SER A 249 12.41 -0.29 11.73
N ARG A 250 11.68 0.78 12.05
CA ARG A 250 11.59 1.98 11.18
C ARG A 250 12.95 2.54 10.76
N TRP A 251 13.98 2.36 11.60
CA TRP A 251 15.33 2.86 11.35
C TRP A 251 16.07 2.11 10.24
N GLY A 252 15.65 0.88 9.93
CA GLY A 252 16.14 0.09 8.80
C GLY A 252 15.19 0.05 7.61
N SER A 253 14.09 0.82 7.65
CA SER A 253 13.14 0.89 6.54
C SER A 253 13.82 1.49 5.31
N VAL A 254 13.75 0.78 4.19
CA VAL A 254 14.16 1.30 2.88
C VAL A 254 13.20 2.40 2.41
N ILE A 255 11.97 2.40 2.91
CA ILE A 255 10.99 3.46 2.69
C ILE A 255 11.28 4.55 3.71
N GLY A 256 11.82 5.68 3.25
CA GLY A 256 12.11 6.83 4.10
C GLY A 256 10.88 7.36 4.84
N GLU A 257 11.11 7.94 6.02
CA GLU A 257 10.05 8.50 6.85
C GLU A 257 9.25 9.58 6.09
N GLY A 258 7.93 9.58 6.27
CA GLY A 258 7.02 10.49 5.55
C GLY A 258 6.63 10.03 4.14
N ARG A 259 7.24 8.97 3.59
CA ARG A 259 6.89 8.42 2.26
C ARG A 259 5.86 7.29 2.30
N GLU A 260 5.29 7.02 3.46
CA GLU A 260 4.23 6.01 3.67
C GLU A 260 2.84 6.49 3.20
N SER A 261 2.73 7.79 2.87
CA SER A 261 1.53 8.44 2.34
C SER A 261 1.88 9.27 1.11
N ILE A 262 0.89 9.91 0.47
CA ILE A 262 1.14 10.78 -0.69
C ILE A 262 2.01 11.96 -0.24
N TRP A 263 3.26 11.97 -0.70
CA TRP A 263 4.27 12.98 -0.36
C TRP A 263 4.71 13.80 -1.57
N GLN A 264 4.34 13.36 -2.78
CA GLN A 264 4.60 14.11 -4.00
C GLN A 264 3.83 15.43 -3.98
N ASP A 265 4.38 16.46 -4.61
CA ASP A 265 3.63 17.67 -4.93
C ASP A 265 2.48 17.27 -5.87
N MET A 266 1.22 17.46 -5.43
CA MET A 266 0.00 17.13 -6.17
C MET A 266 -0.70 18.37 -6.74
N ASP A 267 0.01 19.50 -6.79
CA ASP A 267 -0.46 20.79 -7.31
C ASP A 267 0.13 21.15 -8.69
N GLN A 268 1.00 20.32 -9.26
CA GLN A 268 1.44 20.47 -10.65
C GLN A 268 0.30 20.12 -11.64
N PRO A 269 0.35 20.60 -12.89
CA PRO A 269 -0.61 20.22 -13.91
C PRO A 269 -0.72 18.70 -14.12
N LEU A 270 -1.93 18.18 -14.33
CA LEU A 270 -2.19 16.73 -14.48
C LEU A 270 -1.25 15.98 -15.46
N PRO A 271 -0.83 16.55 -16.61
CA PRO A 271 0.11 15.89 -17.52
C PRO A 271 1.53 15.66 -16.98
N HIS A 272 1.89 16.21 -15.82
CA HIS A 272 3.22 16.06 -15.21
C HIS A 272 3.36 14.77 -14.39
N TYR A 273 2.30 13.97 -14.28
CA TYR A 273 2.26 12.77 -13.44
C TYR A 273 2.20 11.50 -14.27
N TYR A 274 2.91 10.47 -13.82
CA TYR A 274 2.65 9.11 -14.26
C TYR A 274 1.32 8.62 -13.68
N CYS A 275 0.47 8.08 -14.53
CA CYS A 275 -0.85 7.59 -14.15
C CYS A 275 -0.89 6.07 -14.21
N ASN A 276 -1.25 5.42 -13.11
CA ASN A 276 -1.51 3.98 -13.11
C ASN A 276 -2.72 3.68 -14.01
N SER A 277 -2.50 2.93 -15.08
CA SER A 277 -3.42 2.83 -16.21
C SER A 277 -3.76 1.37 -16.51
N SER A 278 -5.03 1.09 -16.82
CA SER A 278 -5.50 -0.22 -17.24
C SER A 278 -5.98 -0.16 -18.69
N HIS A 279 -5.47 -1.07 -19.51
CA HIS A 279 -5.88 -1.28 -20.90
C HIS A 279 -6.93 -2.40 -20.97
N ASN A 280 -7.93 -2.25 -21.84
CA ASN A 280 -9.09 -3.12 -21.98
C ASN A 280 -9.68 -3.53 -20.62
N THR A 281 -9.97 -2.54 -19.77
CA THR A 281 -10.29 -2.75 -18.34
C THR A 281 -11.48 -3.70 -18.11
N TYR A 282 -12.40 -3.78 -19.06
CA TYR A 282 -13.57 -4.65 -18.98
C TYR A 282 -13.23 -6.15 -19.12
N LEU A 283 -12.08 -6.54 -19.65
CA LEU A 283 -11.75 -7.94 -19.91
C LEU A 283 -11.26 -8.66 -18.63
N ALA A 284 -12.02 -9.65 -18.16
CA ALA A 284 -11.57 -10.59 -17.15
C ALA A 284 -11.01 -11.86 -17.82
N GLY A 285 -9.73 -11.85 -18.23
CA GLY A 285 -9.06 -13.03 -18.79
C GLY A 285 -8.23 -12.76 -20.04
N LEU A 286 -7.96 -13.80 -20.85
CA LEU A 286 -7.24 -13.69 -22.12
C LEU A 286 -8.06 -12.88 -23.14
N GLN A 287 -7.42 -11.96 -23.86
CA GLN A 287 -8.07 -11.00 -24.78
C GLN A 287 -8.99 -11.60 -25.86
N LEU A 288 -8.86 -12.90 -26.17
CA LEU A 288 -9.65 -13.60 -27.20
C LEU A 288 -10.80 -14.47 -26.65
N LYS A 289 -10.87 -14.71 -25.34
CA LYS A 289 -11.86 -15.62 -24.71
C LYS A 289 -12.44 -15.16 -23.36
N GLY A 290 -12.05 -13.99 -22.87
CA GLY A 290 -12.58 -13.43 -21.62
C GLY A 290 -13.96 -12.82 -21.79
N GLU A 291 -14.72 -12.69 -20.71
CA GLU A 291 -15.99 -11.96 -20.67
C GLU A 291 -15.73 -10.46 -20.41
N ALA A 292 -16.59 -9.57 -20.94
CA ALA A 292 -16.63 -8.19 -20.52
C ALA A 292 -17.34 -8.16 -19.16
N THR A 293 -16.67 -7.65 -18.14
CA THR A 293 -17.16 -7.71 -16.77
C THR A 293 -17.02 -6.39 -16.06
N ILE A 294 -18.00 -6.11 -15.22
CA ILE A 294 -17.98 -5.00 -14.27
C ILE A 294 -16.84 -5.18 -13.24
N GLU A 295 -16.54 -6.44 -12.89
CA GLU A 295 -15.49 -6.79 -11.93
C GLU A 295 -14.09 -6.36 -12.37
N GLY A 296 -13.82 -6.28 -13.68
CA GLY A 296 -12.57 -5.74 -14.22
C GLY A 296 -12.31 -4.31 -13.75
N TYR A 297 -13.33 -3.44 -13.84
CA TYR A 297 -13.26 -2.05 -13.36
C TYR A 297 -13.07 -1.96 -11.84
N ILE A 298 -13.82 -2.77 -11.08
CA ILE A 298 -13.73 -2.81 -9.62
C ILE A 298 -12.32 -3.24 -9.18
N TYR A 299 -11.78 -4.29 -9.81
CA TYR A 299 -10.45 -4.80 -9.51
C TYR A 299 -9.35 -3.79 -9.84
N ALA A 300 -9.41 -3.17 -11.03
CA ALA A 300 -8.46 -2.15 -11.45
C ALA A 300 -8.43 -0.97 -10.46
N LEU A 301 -9.60 -0.44 -10.08
CA LEU A 301 -9.72 0.66 -9.11
C LEU A 301 -9.18 0.27 -7.72
N LYS A 302 -9.48 -0.94 -7.23
CA LYS A 302 -8.95 -1.47 -5.96
C LYS A 302 -7.43 -1.65 -5.96
N LYS A 303 -6.82 -1.86 -7.13
CA LYS A 303 -5.37 -1.89 -7.33
C LYS A 303 -4.76 -0.50 -7.57
N GLY A 304 -5.57 0.55 -7.50
CA GLY A 304 -5.11 1.93 -7.62
C GLY A 304 -5.00 2.46 -9.04
N ALA A 305 -5.53 1.75 -10.05
CA ALA A 305 -5.61 2.29 -11.41
C ALA A 305 -6.48 3.56 -11.40
N ARG A 306 -6.01 4.61 -12.08
CA ARG A 306 -6.67 5.92 -12.21
C ARG A 306 -7.06 6.23 -13.65
N LEU A 307 -6.56 5.49 -14.64
CA LEU A 307 -7.03 5.56 -16.02
C LEU A 307 -7.61 4.20 -16.42
N LEU A 308 -8.86 4.20 -16.87
CA LEU A 308 -9.62 3.01 -17.29
C LEU A 308 -10.08 3.18 -18.73
N GLU A 309 -10.27 2.08 -19.44
CA GLU A 309 -10.66 2.06 -20.85
C GLU A 309 -12.10 1.57 -21.04
N LEU A 310 -12.82 2.25 -21.93
CA LEU A 310 -14.21 1.97 -22.32
C LEU A 310 -14.28 1.83 -23.86
N ASP A 311 -14.48 0.62 -24.35
CA ASP A 311 -14.65 0.35 -25.78
C ASP A 311 -16.14 0.33 -26.11
N LEU A 312 -16.67 1.44 -26.62
CA LEU A 312 -18.10 1.67 -26.73
C LEU A 312 -18.63 1.38 -28.13
N PHE A 313 -19.71 0.60 -28.20
CA PHE A 313 -20.42 0.21 -29.42
C PHE A 313 -21.92 0.50 -29.29
N ASP A 314 -22.60 0.60 -30.43
CA ASP A 314 -24.06 0.69 -30.48
C ASP A 314 -24.68 -0.58 -29.87
N GLY A 315 -25.62 -0.41 -28.92
CA GLY A 315 -26.40 -1.52 -28.37
C GLY A 315 -27.72 -1.72 -29.10
N GLU A 316 -28.21 -2.96 -29.11
CA GLU A 316 -29.45 -3.34 -29.82
C GLU A 316 -30.71 -2.68 -29.25
N HIS A 317 -30.67 -2.24 -27.99
CA HIS A 317 -31.79 -1.59 -27.29
C HIS A 317 -31.66 -0.05 -27.22
N GLY A 318 -30.78 0.53 -28.04
CA GLY A 318 -30.57 1.98 -28.09
C GLY A 318 -29.71 2.55 -26.96
N GLU A 319 -29.17 1.69 -26.08
CA GLU A 319 -28.20 2.06 -25.05
C GLU A 319 -26.79 1.58 -25.44
N PRO A 320 -25.76 2.44 -25.39
CA PRO A 320 -24.39 2.06 -25.69
C PRO A 320 -23.87 0.93 -24.78
N VAL A 321 -23.09 0.03 -25.38
CA VAL A 321 -22.52 -1.13 -24.69
C VAL A 321 -21.00 -1.14 -24.78
N ILE A 322 -20.36 -1.81 -23.83
CA ILE A 322 -18.92 -2.07 -23.78
C ILE A 322 -18.64 -3.51 -24.19
N THR A 323 -17.81 -3.70 -25.21
CA THR A 323 -17.35 -5.01 -25.69
C THR A 323 -16.07 -4.85 -26.50
N HIS A 324 -15.45 -5.96 -26.93
CA HIS A 324 -14.25 -5.93 -27.78
C HIS A 324 -14.61 -6.22 -29.24
N LYS A 325 -13.90 -5.60 -30.20
CA LYS A 325 -14.11 -5.85 -31.64
C LYS A 325 -13.90 -7.32 -31.97
N ARG A 326 -14.80 -7.89 -32.78
CA ARG A 326 -14.69 -9.22 -33.41
C ARG A 326 -14.60 -10.42 -32.45
N THR A 327 -15.13 -10.31 -31.23
CA THR A 327 -15.16 -11.42 -30.26
C THR A 327 -16.59 -11.78 -29.84
N LEU A 328 -16.83 -13.03 -29.41
CA LEU A 328 -18.14 -13.54 -28.93
C LEU A 328 -18.40 -13.15 -27.46
N ILE A 329 -17.99 -11.95 -27.06
CA ILE A 329 -18.02 -11.52 -25.67
C ILE A 329 -19.39 -10.92 -25.37
N GLU A 330 -20.04 -11.40 -24.30
CA GLU A 330 -21.28 -10.81 -23.81
C GLU A 330 -21.03 -9.35 -23.40
N PRO A 331 -21.74 -8.38 -23.99
CA PRO A 331 -21.53 -6.97 -23.71
C PRO A 331 -22.09 -6.57 -22.35
N ILE A 332 -21.50 -5.54 -21.74
CA ILE A 332 -22.07 -4.85 -20.57
C ILE A 332 -22.55 -3.47 -20.96
N THR A 333 -23.65 -2.98 -20.38
CA THR A 333 -24.12 -1.61 -20.68
C THR A 333 -23.18 -0.56 -20.10
N LEU A 334 -23.07 0.59 -20.78
CA LEU A 334 -22.29 1.73 -20.28
C LEU A 334 -22.76 2.16 -18.88
N ARG A 335 -24.08 2.22 -18.65
CA ARG A 335 -24.66 2.59 -17.35
C ARG A 335 -24.17 1.69 -16.22
N ASN A 336 -24.23 0.37 -16.42
CA ASN A 336 -23.81 -0.59 -15.40
C ASN A 336 -22.30 -0.45 -15.06
N ALA A 337 -21.46 -0.24 -16.08
CA ALA A 337 -20.04 0.01 -15.87
C ALA A 337 -19.80 1.30 -15.09
N LEU A 338 -20.45 2.41 -15.47
CA LEU A 338 -20.30 3.70 -14.79
C LEU A 338 -20.82 3.66 -13.35
N GLU A 339 -21.90 2.94 -13.06
CA GLU A 339 -22.40 2.79 -11.70
C GLU A 339 -21.40 2.07 -10.80
N ALA A 340 -20.75 1.02 -11.31
CA ALA A 340 -19.71 0.31 -10.57
C ALA A 340 -18.46 1.16 -10.37
N ILE A 341 -18.03 1.86 -11.43
CA ILE A 341 -16.92 2.81 -11.35
C ILE A 341 -17.23 3.88 -10.29
N LYS A 342 -18.42 4.48 -10.30
CA LYS A 342 -18.84 5.51 -9.34
C LYS A 342 -18.76 5.02 -7.89
N ARG A 343 -19.14 3.78 -7.63
CA ARG A 343 -19.09 3.18 -6.28
C ARG A 343 -17.65 3.06 -5.77
N CYS A 344 -16.73 2.62 -6.64
CA CYS A 344 -15.35 2.27 -6.24
C CYS A 344 -14.29 3.32 -6.56
N ALA A 345 -14.60 4.33 -7.38
CA ALA A 345 -13.63 5.27 -7.94
C ALA A 345 -12.79 5.95 -6.86
N PHE A 346 -13.38 6.34 -5.74
CA PHE A 346 -12.72 7.17 -4.72
C PHE A 346 -12.63 6.51 -3.33
N GLU A 347 -12.75 5.17 -3.27
CA GLU A 347 -12.66 4.41 -2.02
C GLU A 347 -11.25 4.47 -1.43
N SER A 348 -10.22 4.22 -2.24
CA SER A 348 -8.82 4.14 -1.81
C SER A 348 -8.06 5.46 -1.91
N THR A 349 -8.51 6.39 -2.75
CA THR A 349 -7.84 7.68 -2.99
C THR A 349 -8.83 8.72 -3.55
N PRO A 350 -8.73 10.00 -3.17
CA PRO A 350 -9.61 11.04 -3.69
C PRO A 350 -9.17 11.59 -5.06
N TYR A 351 -8.02 11.17 -5.61
CA TYR A 351 -7.50 11.69 -6.86
C TYR A 351 -8.33 11.27 -8.09
N PRO A 352 -8.31 12.06 -9.18
CA PRO A 352 -9.21 11.89 -10.31
C PRO A 352 -9.09 10.53 -10.99
N VAL A 353 -10.19 10.11 -11.63
CA VAL A 353 -10.24 8.97 -12.54
C VAL A 353 -10.42 9.47 -13.98
N ILE A 354 -9.67 8.91 -14.92
CA ILE A 354 -9.75 9.22 -16.34
C ILE A 354 -10.38 8.02 -17.06
N LEU A 355 -11.47 8.23 -17.78
CA LEU A 355 -12.11 7.24 -18.63
C LEU A 355 -11.69 7.51 -20.08
N THR A 356 -10.85 6.64 -20.63
CA THR A 356 -10.46 6.68 -22.04
C THR A 356 -11.52 5.97 -22.87
N ILE A 357 -12.06 6.68 -23.86
CA ILE A 357 -13.19 6.22 -24.66
C ILE A 357 -12.70 5.84 -26.06
N GLU A 358 -12.78 4.55 -26.39
CA GLU A 358 -12.70 4.07 -27.77
C GLU A 358 -14.11 4.07 -28.37
N ASN A 359 -14.46 5.12 -29.11
CA ASN A 359 -15.82 5.36 -29.58
C ASN A 359 -16.12 4.73 -30.95
N HIS A 360 -17.01 3.73 -30.99
CA HIS A 360 -17.59 3.14 -32.20
C HIS A 360 -19.12 3.33 -32.28
N VAL A 361 -19.66 4.22 -31.46
CA VAL A 361 -21.09 4.47 -31.31
C VAL A 361 -21.58 5.43 -32.41
N GLY A 362 -22.74 5.17 -33.01
CA GLY A 362 -23.38 6.06 -33.98
C GLY A 362 -23.93 7.34 -33.33
N LEU A 363 -24.08 8.42 -34.11
CA LEU A 363 -24.47 9.75 -33.60
C LEU A 363 -25.72 9.76 -32.70
N VAL A 364 -26.74 8.95 -33.03
CA VAL A 364 -27.98 8.86 -32.24
C VAL A 364 -27.69 8.31 -30.85
N GLN A 365 -26.94 7.21 -30.75
CA GLN A 365 -26.58 6.61 -29.47
C GLN A 365 -25.46 7.38 -28.76
N GLN A 366 -24.66 8.21 -29.45
CA GLN A 366 -23.73 9.14 -28.79
C GLN A 366 -24.46 10.19 -27.95
N ARG A 367 -25.69 10.59 -28.33
CA ARG A 367 -26.52 11.46 -27.48
C ARG A 367 -27.01 10.73 -26.23
N VAL A 368 -27.41 9.47 -26.38
CA VAL A 368 -27.75 8.61 -25.23
C VAL A 368 -26.53 8.43 -24.32
N MET A 369 -25.34 8.26 -24.90
CA MET A 369 -24.07 8.20 -24.15
C MET A 369 -23.84 9.48 -23.32
N VAL A 370 -24.09 10.66 -23.89
CA VAL A 370 -24.03 11.95 -23.17
C VAL A 370 -24.97 11.98 -21.98
N ASP A 371 -26.22 11.55 -22.18
CA ASP A 371 -27.23 11.50 -21.12
C ASP A 371 -26.80 10.55 -20.01
N VAL A 372 -26.33 9.35 -20.35
CA VAL A 372 -25.83 8.35 -19.39
C VAL A 372 -24.63 8.87 -18.59
N PHE A 373 -23.64 9.52 -19.23
CA PHE A 373 -22.51 10.11 -18.52
C PHE A 373 -22.97 11.18 -17.52
N ARG A 374 -23.87 12.09 -17.94
CA ARG A 374 -24.37 13.17 -17.08
C ARG A 374 -25.23 12.63 -15.94
N GLU A 375 -26.12 11.69 -16.21
CA GLU A 375 -27.03 11.13 -15.22
C GLU A 375 -26.28 10.30 -14.17
N VAL A 376 -25.38 9.40 -14.60
CA VAL A 376 -24.70 8.49 -13.69
C VAL A 376 -23.60 9.21 -12.92
N LEU A 377 -22.73 9.97 -13.60
CA LEU A 377 -21.58 10.62 -12.95
C LEU A 377 -21.96 11.94 -12.27
N GLY A 378 -22.94 12.67 -12.80
CA GLY A 378 -23.42 13.93 -12.21
C GLY A 378 -22.28 14.89 -11.91
N ASP A 379 -22.23 15.40 -10.67
CA ASP A 379 -21.19 16.33 -10.20
C ASP A 379 -19.77 15.74 -10.21
N LEU A 380 -19.61 14.42 -10.31
CA LEU A 380 -18.29 13.80 -10.44
C LEU A 380 -17.70 14.05 -11.83
N LEU A 381 -18.52 14.22 -12.87
CA LEU A 381 -18.04 14.47 -14.22
C LEU A 381 -17.39 15.85 -14.30
N TYR A 382 -16.12 15.88 -14.70
CA TYR A 382 -15.42 17.12 -14.98
C TYR A 382 -15.61 17.52 -16.44
N VAL A 383 -16.14 18.73 -16.64
CA VAL A 383 -16.31 19.36 -17.95
C VAL A 383 -15.42 20.59 -17.96
N SER A 384 -14.54 20.69 -18.97
CA SER A 384 -13.60 21.79 -19.07
C SER A 384 -14.33 23.13 -19.25
N PRO A 385 -13.91 24.21 -18.55
CA PRO A 385 -14.46 25.54 -18.74
C PRO A 385 -14.28 26.05 -20.18
N PRO A 386 -15.10 27.01 -20.64
CA PRO A 386 -14.86 27.70 -21.90
C PRO A 386 -13.44 28.31 -21.93
N ASN A 387 -12.74 28.19 -23.06
CA ASN A 387 -11.36 28.66 -23.26
C ASN A 387 -10.24 27.92 -22.49
N SER A 388 -10.53 26.79 -21.83
CA SER A 388 -9.52 26.01 -21.09
C SER A 388 -8.35 25.52 -21.95
N ALA A 389 -8.49 25.49 -23.28
CA ALA A 389 -7.43 25.08 -24.20
C ALA A 389 -6.18 25.97 -24.14
N LYS A 390 -6.29 27.20 -23.60
CA LYS A 390 -5.17 28.13 -23.42
C LYS A 390 -4.55 28.09 -22.03
N GLU A 391 -5.13 27.32 -21.11
CA GLU A 391 -4.70 27.22 -19.73
C GLU A 391 -4.07 25.85 -19.45
N PRO A 392 -3.12 25.76 -18.51
CA PRO A 392 -2.63 24.47 -18.04
C PRO A 392 -3.77 23.62 -17.48
N MET A 393 -3.70 22.30 -17.70
CA MET A 393 -4.64 21.37 -17.07
C MET A 393 -4.60 21.50 -15.54
N PRO A 394 -5.76 21.43 -14.86
CA PRO A 394 -5.81 21.50 -13.41
C PRO A 394 -4.96 20.40 -12.75
N SER A 395 -4.54 20.65 -11.51
CA SER A 395 -3.75 19.68 -10.75
C SER A 395 -4.59 18.50 -10.24
N PRO A 396 -3.96 17.37 -9.88
CA PRO A 396 -4.66 16.29 -9.19
C PRO A 396 -5.43 16.74 -7.94
N ASN A 397 -4.88 17.69 -7.17
CA ASN A 397 -5.56 18.28 -6.01
C ASN A 397 -6.84 19.04 -6.39
N ALA A 398 -6.79 19.85 -7.45
CA ALA A 398 -7.94 20.58 -7.97
C ALA A 398 -9.04 19.66 -8.54
N LEU A 399 -8.64 18.46 -9.00
CA LEU A 399 -9.52 17.45 -9.61
C LEU A 399 -9.95 16.34 -8.63
N LYS A 400 -9.83 16.55 -7.32
CA LYS A 400 -10.26 15.55 -6.33
C LYS A 400 -11.74 15.20 -6.50
N ASN A 401 -12.03 13.91 -6.49
CA ASN A 401 -13.35 13.31 -6.70
C ASN A 401 -13.98 13.64 -8.07
N LYS A 402 -13.13 13.85 -9.08
CA LYS A 402 -13.59 14.08 -10.46
C LYS A 402 -13.28 12.91 -11.38
N VAL A 403 -14.17 12.73 -12.35
CA VAL A 403 -14.05 11.78 -13.47
C VAL A 403 -13.88 12.59 -14.75
N LEU A 404 -12.79 12.36 -15.45
CA LEU A 404 -12.43 13.03 -16.70
C LEU A 404 -12.69 12.09 -17.86
N LEU A 405 -13.26 12.59 -18.96
CA LEU A 405 -13.36 11.82 -20.19
C LEU A 405 -12.20 12.16 -21.12
N ARG A 406 -11.53 11.13 -21.63
CA ARG A 406 -10.49 11.20 -22.66
C ARG A 406 -10.99 10.58 -23.95
N GLY A 407 -10.90 11.31 -25.07
CA GLY A 407 -11.38 10.82 -26.37
C GLY A 407 -11.20 11.82 -27.50
N LYS A 408 -11.73 11.49 -28.68
CA LYS A 408 -11.70 12.37 -29.86
C LYS A 408 -12.68 13.55 -29.67
N GLN A 409 -12.24 14.76 -30.00
CA GLN A 409 -13.10 15.95 -30.09
C GLN A 409 -13.42 16.27 -31.56
N GLY A 410 -14.64 16.71 -31.83
CA GLY A 410 -15.04 17.16 -33.17
C GLY A 410 -14.48 18.54 -33.48
N GLY A 411 -13.67 18.67 -34.55
CA GLY A 411 -13.20 19.95 -35.08
C GLY A 411 -11.69 20.23 -35.04
N GLY A 412 -10.84 19.28 -34.64
CA GLY A 412 -9.38 19.41 -34.66
C GLY A 412 -8.74 18.66 -35.85
N VAL A 413 -8.00 19.38 -36.69
CA VAL A 413 -7.25 18.85 -37.84
C VAL A 413 -6.17 17.88 -37.39
N SER A 414 -6.28 16.62 -37.81
CA SER A 414 -5.15 15.80 -38.22
C SER A 414 -5.68 14.61 -39.03
N ASP A 415 -5.82 14.82 -40.34
CA ASP A 415 -5.78 13.74 -41.31
C ASP A 415 -4.36 13.16 -41.26
N ALA A 416 -4.16 12.16 -40.41
CA ALA A 416 -2.99 11.29 -40.45
C ALA A 416 -3.54 9.87 -40.56
N ASP A 417 -3.34 9.32 -41.75
CA ASP A 417 -3.82 8.03 -42.23
C ASP A 417 -3.63 6.92 -41.19
N ASP A 418 -4.72 6.20 -40.89
CA ASP A 418 -4.72 4.92 -40.17
C ASP A 418 -4.34 3.80 -41.15
N ASP A 419 -3.05 3.62 -41.41
CA ASP A 419 -2.53 2.38 -41.98
C ASP A 419 -1.40 1.87 -41.06
N ASP A 420 -1.76 1.04 -40.08
CA ASP A 420 -1.02 -0.18 -39.74
C ASP A 420 -1.60 -0.84 -38.47
N ASP A 421 -2.43 -1.86 -38.67
CA ASP A 421 -2.48 -3.07 -37.84
C ASP A 421 -3.32 -4.14 -38.55
N GLU A 422 -2.71 -4.79 -39.55
CA GLU A 422 -2.80 -6.23 -39.85
C GLU A 422 -2.22 -6.48 -41.25
N ALA A 423 -0.99 -7.00 -41.28
CA ALA A 423 -0.50 -7.63 -42.48
C ALA A 423 -1.43 -8.80 -42.86
N ASN A 424 -2.10 -8.62 -44.01
CA ASN A 424 -2.72 -9.64 -44.86
C ASN A 424 -4.24 -9.86 -44.75
N SER A 425 -5.04 -8.98 -45.37
CA SER A 425 -6.17 -9.43 -46.21
C SER A 425 -6.62 -8.36 -47.23
N LYS A 426 -7.03 -8.83 -48.40
CA LYS A 426 -7.35 -8.04 -49.61
C LYS A 426 -8.66 -7.26 -49.48
N LYS A 427 -8.63 -5.97 -49.88
CA LYS A 427 -9.70 -5.13 -50.46
C LYS A 427 -11.16 -5.40 -50.05
N LYS A 428 -11.74 -4.50 -49.25
CA LYS A 428 -12.93 -3.65 -49.58
C LYS A 428 -13.50 -2.98 -48.32
N GLY A 429 -13.77 -1.66 -48.42
CA GLY A 429 -14.67 -0.93 -47.54
C GLY A 429 -14.00 0.30 -46.93
N ALA A 430 -14.36 1.49 -47.41
CA ALA A 430 -14.01 2.76 -46.77
C ALA A 430 -14.53 2.73 -45.32
N THR A 431 -13.62 2.82 -44.35
CA THR A 431 -13.94 3.02 -42.95
C THR A 431 -14.52 4.42 -42.80
N HIS A 432 -15.85 4.51 -42.71
CA HIS A 432 -16.52 5.74 -42.29
C HIS A 432 -15.96 6.13 -40.91
N HIS A 433 -15.13 7.17 -40.85
CA HIS A 433 -14.82 7.81 -39.58
C HIS A 433 -16.15 8.28 -38.96
N ALA A 434 -16.54 7.68 -37.83
CA ALA A 434 -17.75 8.06 -37.14
C ALA A 434 -17.64 9.53 -36.72
N ALA A 435 -18.53 10.36 -37.25
CA ALA A 435 -18.65 11.74 -36.80
C ALA A 435 -18.85 11.78 -35.28
N VAL A 436 -18.19 12.73 -34.62
CA VAL A 436 -18.32 12.94 -33.17
C VAL A 436 -19.47 13.91 -32.93
N ASP A 437 -20.46 13.52 -32.12
CA ASP A 437 -21.57 14.40 -31.75
C ASP A 437 -21.05 15.62 -30.97
N PRO A 438 -21.50 16.85 -31.29
CA PRO A 438 -21.01 18.07 -30.64
C PRO A 438 -21.26 18.16 -29.13
N GLU A 439 -22.29 17.50 -28.61
CA GLU A 439 -22.54 17.44 -27.17
C GLU A 439 -21.59 16.44 -26.50
N PHE A 440 -21.35 15.31 -27.14
CA PHE A 440 -20.35 14.34 -26.66
C PHE A 440 -18.95 14.94 -26.66
N SER A 441 -18.56 15.64 -27.74
CA SER A 441 -17.29 16.34 -27.83
C SER A 441 -17.08 17.36 -26.70
N ARG A 442 -18.15 17.99 -26.19
CA ARG A 442 -18.08 18.94 -25.07
C ARG A 442 -17.82 18.28 -23.72
N LEU A 443 -18.13 16.99 -23.57
CA LEU A 443 -17.80 16.24 -22.35
C LEU A 443 -16.33 15.79 -22.31
N ILE A 444 -15.65 15.75 -23.45
CA ILE A 444 -14.23 15.35 -23.52
C ILE A 444 -13.37 16.44 -22.88
N SER A 445 -12.83 16.14 -21.71
CA SER A 445 -11.93 17.01 -20.96
C SER A 445 -10.46 16.84 -21.33
N VAL A 446 -10.09 15.66 -21.87
CA VAL A 446 -8.72 15.33 -22.27
C VAL A 446 -8.74 14.85 -23.73
N PRO A 447 -8.38 15.69 -24.70
CA PRO A 447 -8.38 15.30 -26.11
C PRO A 447 -7.37 14.17 -26.38
N SER A 448 -7.77 13.17 -27.17
CA SER A 448 -6.83 12.20 -27.75
C SER A 448 -6.15 12.86 -28.96
N VAL A 449 -4.84 13.09 -28.88
CA VAL A 449 -4.04 13.58 -30.00
C VAL A 449 -3.18 12.42 -30.50
N LYS A 450 -3.21 12.16 -31.81
CA LYS A 450 -2.21 11.28 -32.43
C LYS A 450 -0.92 12.09 -32.57
N LEU A 451 0.15 11.62 -31.94
CA LEU A 451 1.48 12.13 -32.23
C LEU A 451 1.86 11.68 -33.65
N SER A 452 2.46 12.57 -34.44
CA SER A 452 3.01 12.18 -35.71
C SER A 452 4.22 11.26 -35.49
N HIS A 453 4.66 10.57 -36.55
CA HIS A 453 5.92 9.81 -36.50
C HIS A 453 7.16 10.69 -36.25
N ASN A 454 7.00 12.01 -36.22
CA ASN A 454 8.06 12.96 -35.91
C ASN A 454 7.71 13.79 -34.67
N ILE A 455 8.06 13.25 -33.49
CA ILE A 455 7.87 13.92 -32.21
C ILE A 455 8.51 15.33 -32.13
N TYR A 456 9.59 15.58 -32.87
CA TYR A 456 10.23 16.89 -32.92
C TYR A 456 9.43 17.91 -33.74
N ALA A 457 8.64 17.46 -34.71
CA ALA A 457 7.71 18.31 -35.45
C ALA A 457 6.51 18.66 -34.55
N ASP A 458 5.97 17.69 -33.82
CA ASP A 458 4.84 17.90 -32.89
C ASP A 458 5.18 18.86 -31.75
N VAL A 459 6.43 18.86 -31.28
CA VAL A 459 6.88 19.82 -30.25
C VAL A 459 6.94 21.25 -30.79
N LYS A 460 7.18 21.43 -32.09
CA LYS A 460 7.26 22.76 -32.72
C LYS A 460 5.89 23.35 -33.07
N THR A 461 4.85 22.52 -33.17
CA THR A 461 3.49 22.93 -33.50
C THR A 461 2.59 23.15 -32.27
N ARG A 462 3.15 22.98 -31.06
CA ARG A 462 2.48 23.23 -29.77
C ARG A 462 2.21 24.70 -29.49
#